data_AF-A0A536D074-F1
#
_entry.id   AF-A0A536D074-F1
#
_cell.length_a   1.000
_cell.length_b   1.000
_cell.length_c   1.000
_cell.angle_alpha   90.00
_cell.angle_beta   90.00
_cell.angle_gamma   90.00
#
_symmetry.space_group_name_H-M   'P 1'
#
loop_
_entity.id
_entity.type
_entity.pdbx_description
1 polymer ?
#
loop_
_entity_poly.entity_id
_entity_poly.type
_entity_poly.pdbx_seq_one_letter_code
_entity_poly.pdbx_strand_id
1 'polypeptide(L)'
;MEAYPPSLLPSTGMFLGPVHVTYVQLALVFVSLLLMGGLVAFVQGTTLGTAMRALAVDHDAARLMGINVNQVIRLAFVLGAMLAAASGVMLGLYYVQIQFTMGFLLGLRAFTAAVLGGIGNIPGAMAGG
;
A
#
# COMPACT_ATOMS: atom_id res chain seq x y z
N MET A 1 -27.77 -20.20 -7.56
CA MET A 1 -28.33 -20.27 -8.93
C MET A 1 -28.81 -18.86 -9.25
N GLU A 2 -28.22 -18.01 -10.09
CA GLU A 2 -27.05 -18.05 -10.97
C GLU A 2 -26.84 -16.58 -11.40
N ALA A 3 -25.67 -15.95 -11.20
CA ALA A 3 -25.43 -14.57 -11.68
C ALA A 3 -23.95 -14.12 -11.65
N TYR A 4 -23.07 -14.79 -12.40
CA TYR A 4 -21.99 -14.09 -13.12
C TYR A 4 -21.44 -15.01 -14.22
N PRO A 5 -21.28 -14.55 -15.47
CA PRO A 5 -20.71 -15.36 -16.55
C PRO A 5 -19.30 -15.85 -16.19
N PRO A 6 -18.98 -17.14 -16.43
CA PRO A 6 -17.71 -17.74 -16.07
C PRO A 6 -16.67 -17.46 -17.16
N SER A 7 -16.36 -16.19 -17.44
CA SER A 7 -15.21 -15.76 -18.28
C SER A 7 -15.35 -14.29 -18.68
N LEU A 8 -14.76 -13.37 -17.90
CA LEU A 8 -14.39 -12.04 -18.41
C LEU A 8 -12.88 -11.82 -18.43
N LEU A 9 -12.12 -12.77 -17.91
CA LEU A 9 -10.67 -12.81 -18.00
C LEU A 9 -10.28 -14.23 -18.42
N PRO A 10 -9.50 -14.39 -19.51
CA PRO A 10 -8.90 -15.67 -19.83
C PRO A 10 -8.14 -16.16 -18.59
N SER A 11 -8.55 -17.30 -18.03
CA SER A 11 -7.78 -18.07 -17.06
C SER A 11 -6.58 -18.74 -17.74
N THR A 12 -5.91 -18.01 -18.63
CA THR A 12 -4.65 -18.41 -19.26
C THR A 12 -3.54 -18.13 -18.25
N GLY A 13 -3.58 -18.79 -17.09
CA GLY A 13 -2.44 -18.78 -16.19
C GLY A 13 -1.26 -19.51 -16.83
N MET A 14 -0.04 -19.04 -16.58
CA MET A 14 1.14 -19.87 -16.86
C MET A 14 1.15 -21.02 -15.84
N PHE A 15 1.05 -22.25 -16.32
CA PHE A 15 1.24 -23.44 -15.51
C PHE A 15 2.72 -23.55 -15.13
N LEU A 16 3.09 -23.02 -13.97
CA LEU A 16 4.39 -23.29 -13.35
C LEU A 16 4.23 -24.49 -12.39
N GLY A 17 3.96 -25.67 -12.95
CA GLY A 17 3.70 -26.89 -12.17
C GLY A 17 2.41 -26.80 -11.34
N PRO A 18 2.43 -26.91 -9.98
CA PRO A 18 1.25 -26.94 -9.13
C PRO A 18 0.65 -25.55 -8.80
N VAL A 19 1.25 -24.45 -9.28
CA VAL A 19 0.81 -23.08 -8.96
C VAL A 19 0.14 -22.44 -10.17
N HIS A 20 -1.16 -22.17 -10.03
CA HIS A 20 -1.91 -21.37 -11.00
C HIS A 20 -1.70 -19.88 -10.71
N VAL A 21 -0.87 -19.21 -11.51
CA VAL A 21 -0.69 -17.77 -11.45
C VAL A 21 -1.56 -17.11 -12.51
N THR A 22 -2.58 -16.36 -12.08
CA THR A 22 -3.47 -15.61 -12.97
C THR A 22 -2.83 -14.27 -13.36
N TYR A 23 -3.04 -13.79 -14.59
CA TYR A 23 -2.57 -12.46 -15.02
C TYR A 23 -3.00 -11.32 -14.08
N VAL A 24 -4.15 -11.45 -13.42
CA VAL A 24 -4.64 -10.50 -12.40
C VAL A 24 -3.70 -10.41 -11.20
N GLN A 25 -3.17 -11.52 -10.71
CA GLN A 25 -2.22 -11.52 -9.58
C GLN A 25 -0.92 -10.82 -9.97
N LEU A 26 -0.42 -11.08 -11.19
CA LEU A 26 0.75 -10.39 -11.73
C LEU A 26 0.52 -8.88 -11.86
N ALA A 27 -0.64 -8.47 -12.38
CA ALA A 27 -1.00 -7.06 -12.48
C ALA A 27 -1.09 -6.39 -11.10
N LEU A 28 -1.67 -7.06 -10.10
CA LEU A 28 -1.77 -6.56 -8.73
C LEU A 28 -0.40 -6.37 -8.09
N VAL A 29 0.50 -7.35 -8.20
CA VAL A 29 1.87 -7.25 -7.69
C VAL A 29 2.62 -6.12 -8.39
N PHE A 30 2.50 -6.02 -9.72
CA PHE A 30 3.17 -4.98 -10.50
C PHE A 30 2.71 -3.57 -10.09
N VAL A 31 1.39 -3.35 -9.98
CA VAL A 31 0.84 -2.05 -9.57
C VAL A 31 1.21 -1.74 -8.12
N SER A 32 1.20 -2.73 -7.22
CA SER A 32 1.62 -2.55 -5.82
C SER A 32 3.09 -2.12 -5.73
N LEU A 33 3.99 -2.80 -6.46
CA LEU A 33 5.39 -2.42 -6.56
C LEU A 33 5.58 -1.02 -7.14
N LEU A 34 4.78 -0.65 -8.14
CA LEU A 34 4.83 0.69 -8.74
C LEU A 34 4.40 1.77 -7.75
N LEU A 35 3.29 1.56 -7.04
CA LEU A 35 2.80 2.49 -6.00
C LEU A 35 3.80 2.65 -4.87
N MET A 36 4.36 1.54 -4.39
CA MET A 36 5.34 1.58 -3.32
C MET A 36 6.67 2.18 -3.77
N GLY A 37 7.15 1.83 -4.97
CA GLY A 37 8.33 2.46 -5.57
C GLY A 37 8.15 3.97 -5.73
N GLY A 38 6.96 4.40 -6.18
CA GLY A 38 6.58 5.80 -6.28
C GLY A 38 6.56 6.50 -4.92
N LEU A 39 6.02 5.86 -3.87
CA LEU A 39 6.02 6.38 -2.51
C LEU A 39 7.45 6.54 -1.97
N VAL A 40 8.28 5.51 -2.12
CA VAL A 40 9.67 5.53 -1.66
C VAL A 40 10.46 6.63 -2.37
N ALA A 41 10.34 6.73 -3.70
CA ALA A 41 10.97 7.78 -4.48
C ALA A 41 10.47 9.17 -4.07
N PHE A 42 9.17 9.32 -3.80
CA PHE A 42 8.61 10.58 -3.31
C PHE A 42 9.15 10.97 -1.93
N VAL A 43 9.20 10.03 -0.98
CA VAL A 43 9.67 10.29 0.39
C VAL A 43 11.17 10.52 0.46
N GLN A 44 11.97 9.81 -0.35
CA GLN A 44 13.43 9.92 -0.34
C GLN A 44 13.95 11.03 -1.26
N GLY A 45 13.28 11.27 -2.38
CA GLY A 45 13.73 12.19 -3.43
C GLY A 45 13.18 13.62 -3.35
N THR A 46 12.16 13.89 -2.53
CA THR A 46 11.56 15.24 -2.44
C THR A 46 11.93 15.98 -1.16
N THR A 47 11.91 17.31 -1.24
CA THR A 47 12.10 18.21 -0.07
C THR A 47 11.01 18.01 0.98
N LEU A 48 9.77 17.76 0.54
CA LEU A 48 8.63 17.41 1.40
C LEU A 48 8.85 16.08 2.12
N GLY A 49 9.43 15.09 1.44
CA GLY A 49 9.80 13.81 2.04
C GLY A 49 10.89 13.92 3.10
N THR A 50 11.84 14.82 2.90
CA THR A 50 12.85 15.14 3.92
C THR A 50 12.24 15.82 5.13
N ALA A 51 11.28 16.74 4.92
CA ALA A 51 10.52 17.34 6.01
C ALA A 51 9.67 16.33 6.78
N MET A 52 9.07 15.34 6.10
CA MET A 52 8.35 14.22 6.76
C MET A 52 9.27 13.41 7.68
N ARG A 53 10.50 13.10 7.23
CA ARG A 53 11.48 12.36 8.04
C ARG A 53 12.00 13.18 9.22
N ALA A 54 12.25 14.47 9.04
CA ALA A 54 12.65 15.37 10.13
C ALA A 54 11.55 15.46 11.21
N LEU A 55 10.29 15.57 10.78
CA LEU A 55 9.13 15.61 11.68
C LEU A 55 8.99 14.32 12.50
N ALA A 56 9.31 13.16 11.91
CA ALA A 56 9.23 11.87 12.58
C ALA A 56 10.28 11.68 13.70
N VAL A 57 11.36 12.48 13.69
CA VAL A 57 12.39 12.47 14.73
C VAL A 57 12.00 13.40 15.88
N ASP A 58 11.76 14.67 15.57
CA ASP A 58 11.37 15.68 16.55
C ASP A 58 10.50 16.77 15.91
N HIS A 59 9.28 16.88 16.40
CA HIS A 59 8.28 17.80 15.90
C HIS A 59 8.57 19.26 16.27
N ASP A 60 9.12 19.51 17.45
CA ASP A 60 9.42 20.87 17.91
C ASP A 60 10.69 21.39 17.24
N ALA A 61 11.69 20.54 17.08
CA ALA A 61 12.87 20.87 16.28
C ALA A 61 12.50 21.18 14.83
N ALA A 62 11.64 20.38 14.19
CA ALA A 62 11.18 20.63 12.82
C ALA A 62 10.53 22.02 12.66
N ARG A 63 9.73 22.46 13.64
CA ARG A 63 9.12 23.82 13.64
C ARG A 63 10.17 24.93 13.73
N LEU A 64 11.19 24.74 14.57
CA LEU A 64 12.29 25.69 14.71
C LEU A 64 13.14 25.80 13.44
N MET A 65 13.20 24.73 12.64
CA MET A 65 13.86 24.71 11.33
C MET A 65 13.03 25.36 10.20
N GLY A 66 11.90 26.01 10.53
CA GLY A 66 11.04 26.68 9.55
C GLY A 66 10.18 25.73 8.71
N ILE A 67 10.08 24.45 9.08
CA ILE A 67 9.25 23.48 8.38
C ILE A 67 7.78 23.73 8.74
N ASN A 68 6.93 23.86 7.72
CA ASN A 68 5.50 24.01 7.92
C ASN A 68 4.85 22.66 8.28
N VAL A 69 4.90 22.31 9.56
CA VAL A 69 4.44 21.01 10.08
C VAL A 69 2.99 20.70 9.69
N ASN A 70 2.09 21.67 9.71
CA ASN A 70 0.70 21.48 9.33
C ASN A 70 0.55 21.08 7.85
N GLN A 71 1.42 21.56 6.97
CA GLN A 71 1.42 21.13 5.57
C GLN A 71 1.94 19.70 5.43
N VAL A 72 2.99 19.34 6.16
CA VAL A 72 3.60 18.00 6.15
C VAL A 72 2.62 16.94 6.65
N ILE A 73 1.93 17.21 7.77
CA ILE A 73 0.93 16.29 8.34
C ILE A 73 -0.25 16.08 7.38
N ARG A 74 -0.77 17.16 6.77
CA ARG A 74 -1.84 17.07 5.78
C ARG A 74 -1.42 16.23 4.57
N LEU A 75 -0.21 16.43 4.08
CA LEU A 75 0.36 15.63 2.99
C LEU A 75 0.47 14.15 3.35
N ALA A 76 1.01 13.83 4.54
CA ALA A 76 1.14 12.45 4.99
C ALA A 76 -0.23 11.74 5.06
N PHE A 77 -1.25 12.42 5.59
CA PHE A 77 -2.59 11.85 5.68
C PHE A 77 -3.22 11.64 4.30
N VAL A 78 -3.07 12.62 3.40
CA VAL A 78 -3.57 12.54 2.02
C VAL A 78 -2.89 11.42 1.23
N LEU A 79 -1.57 11.26 1.36
CA LEU A 79 -0.83 10.16 0.73
C LEU A 79 -1.26 8.79 1.29
N GLY A 80 -1.40 8.67 2.61
CA GLY A 80 -1.90 7.45 3.24
C GLY A 80 -3.32 7.09 2.78
N ALA A 81 -4.22 8.06 2.71
CA ALA A 81 -5.58 7.86 2.23
C ALA A 81 -5.62 7.42 0.75
N MET A 82 -4.80 8.03 -0.11
CA MET A 82 -4.70 7.62 -1.51
C MET A 82 -4.21 6.19 -1.67
N LEU A 83 -3.19 5.79 -0.92
CA LEU A 83 -2.67 4.42 -0.95
C LEU A 83 -3.67 3.40 -0.37
N ALA A 84 -4.36 3.76 0.71
CA ALA A 84 -5.42 2.94 1.29
C ALA A 84 -6.58 2.74 0.30
N ALA A 85 -7.00 3.79 -0.40
CA ALA A 85 -8.02 3.71 -1.43
C ALA A 85 -7.59 2.81 -2.60
N ALA A 86 -6.35 2.96 -3.09
CA ALA A 86 -5.80 2.12 -4.15
C ALA A 86 -5.76 0.64 -3.74
N SER A 87 -5.30 0.34 -2.53
CA SER A 87 -5.27 -1.01 -1.97
C SER A 87 -6.69 -1.61 -1.83
N GLY A 88 -7.67 -0.82 -1.40
CA GLY A 88 -9.07 -1.24 -1.33
C GLY A 88 -9.67 -1.63 -2.69
N VAL A 89 -9.39 -0.84 -3.73
CA VAL A 89 -9.83 -1.15 -5.10
C VAL A 89 -9.17 -2.43 -5.61
N MET A 90 -7.87 -2.58 -5.38
CA MET A 90 -7.11 -3.79 -5.75
C MET A 90 -7.67 -5.05 -5.07
N LEU A 91 -8.00 -4.95 -3.79
CA LEU A 91 -8.62 -6.03 -3.03
C LEU A 91 -10.01 -6.39 -3.58
N GLY A 92 -10.86 -5.39 -3.88
CA GLY A 92 -12.18 -5.62 -4.47
C GLY A 92 -12.12 -6.24 -5.86
N LEU A 93 -11.08 -5.94 -6.62
CA LEU A 93 -10.85 -6.57 -7.93
C LEU A 93 -10.40 -8.03 -7.79
N TYR A 94 -9.68 -8.37 -6.71
CA TYR A 94 -9.21 -9.74 -6.45
C TYR A 94 -10.31 -10.61 -5.81
N TYR A 95 -11.02 -10.08 -4.82
CA TYR A 95 -12.10 -10.76 -4.13
C TYR A 95 -13.46 -10.29 -4.68
N VAL A 96 -14.02 -11.06 -5.60
CA VAL A 96 -15.36 -10.81 -6.21
C VAL A 96 -16.50 -10.86 -5.16
N GLN A 97 -16.24 -11.40 -3.97
CA GLN A 97 -17.17 -11.40 -2.84
C GLN A 97 -16.56 -10.67 -1.64
N ILE A 98 -17.23 -9.61 -1.20
CA ILE A 98 -16.80 -8.80 -0.06
C ILE A 98 -17.59 -9.23 1.18
N GLN A 99 -16.89 -9.70 2.20
CA GLN A 99 -17.46 -10.07 3.51
C GLN A 99 -17.13 -8.97 4.53
N PHE A 100 -18.05 -8.66 5.45
CA PHE A 100 -17.87 -7.59 6.44
C PHE A 100 -16.59 -7.74 7.28
N THR A 101 -16.23 -8.97 7.63
CA THR A 101 -15.06 -9.28 8.47
C THR A 101 -13.71 -9.12 7.74
N MET A 102 -13.70 -8.97 6.41
CA MET A 102 -12.45 -8.89 5.63
C MET A 102 -11.58 -7.70 6.03
N GLY A 103 -12.20 -6.54 6.26
CA GLY A 103 -11.46 -5.33 6.65
C GLY A 103 -10.67 -5.51 7.95
N PHE A 104 -11.22 -6.24 8.92
CA PHE A 104 -10.54 -6.49 10.19
C PHE A 104 -9.31 -7.40 10.01
N LEU A 105 -9.45 -8.53 9.31
CA LEU A 105 -8.31 -9.42 9.08
C LEU A 105 -7.22 -8.75 8.23
N LEU A 106 -7.62 -7.96 7.24
CA LEU A 106 -6.67 -7.23 6.38
C LEU A 106 -5.94 -6.13 7.15
N GLY A 107 -6.66 -5.35 7.96
CA GLY A 107 -6.05 -4.35 8.82
C GLY A 107 -5.08 -4.96 9.83
N LEU A 108 -5.45 -6.08 10.44
CA LEU A 108 -4.59 -6.80 11.37
C LEU A 108 -3.31 -7.31 10.67
N ARG A 109 -3.45 -7.93 9.48
CA ARG A 109 -2.30 -8.40 8.68
C ARG A 109 -1.39 -7.26 8.25
N ALA A 110 -1.97 -6.17 7.75
CA ALA A 110 -1.21 -4.99 7.34
C ALA A 110 -0.47 -4.34 8.51
N PHE A 111 -1.12 -4.23 9.67
CA PHE A 111 -0.47 -3.70 10.88
C PHE A 111 0.66 -4.63 11.35
N THR A 112 0.44 -5.96 11.37
CA THR A 112 1.49 -6.91 11.74
C THR A 112 2.69 -6.86 10.79
N ALA A 113 2.45 -6.72 9.48
CA ALA A 113 3.51 -6.55 8.49
C ALA A 113 4.28 -5.25 8.69
N ALA A 114 3.58 -4.14 8.95
CA ALA A 114 4.19 -2.84 9.22
C ALA A 114 5.01 -2.82 10.52
N VAL A 115 4.55 -3.50 11.58
CA VAL A 115 5.31 -3.64 12.83
C VAL A 115 6.54 -4.52 12.62
N LEU A 116 6.40 -5.66 11.94
CA LEU A 116 7.50 -6.59 11.67
C LEU A 116 8.57 -5.96 10.75
N GLY A 117 8.14 -5.16 9.77
CA GLY A 117 9.01 -4.40 8.88
C GLY A 117 9.54 -3.07 9.44
N GLY A 118 8.98 -2.59 10.55
CA GLY A 118 9.32 -1.35 11.24
C GLY A 118 8.53 -0.13 10.76
N ILE A 119 7.85 0.55 11.70
CA ILE A 119 6.93 1.70 11.43
C ILE A 119 7.63 2.90 10.76
N GLY A 120 8.95 3.03 10.89
CA GLY A 120 9.74 4.11 10.28
C GLY A 120 10.42 3.76 8.96
N ASN A 121 10.36 2.50 8.50
CA ASN A 121 11.10 2.03 7.33
C ASN A 121 10.15 1.50 6.24
N ILE A 122 9.80 2.35 5.28
CA ILE A 122 8.84 2.02 4.20
C ILE A 122 9.23 0.72 3.45
N PRO A 123 10.49 0.52 3.01
CA PRO A 123 10.88 -0.73 2.35
C PRO A 123 10.82 -1.96 3.29
N GLY A 124 11.10 -1.78 4.57
CA GLY A 124 11.00 -2.83 5.57
C GLY A 124 9.55 -3.28 5.77
N ALA A 125 8.62 -2.32 5.86
CA ALA A 125 7.19 -2.59 5.95
C ALA A 125 6.65 -3.38 4.74
N MET A 126 7.15 -3.11 3.53
CA MET A 126 6.81 -3.90 2.33
C MET A 126 7.33 -5.34 2.37
N ALA A 127 8.53 -5.55 2.92
CA ALA A 127 9.11 -6.89 2.99
C ALA A 127 8.42 -7.73 4.09
N GLY A 128 7.79 -7.08 5.06
CA GLY A 128 7.05 -7.72 6.14
C GLY A 128 5.72 -8.36 5.73
N GLY A 129 5.14 -7.98 4.58
CA GLY A 129 3.88 -8.54 4.09
C GLY A 129 3.36 -7.96 2.79
#